data_AF-A0A2V1B6F1-F1
#
_entry.id   AF-A0A2V1B6F1-F1
#
_cell.length_a   1.000
_cell.length_b   1.000
_cell.length_c   1.000
_cell.angle_alpha   90.00
_cell.angle_beta   90.00
_cell.angle_gamma   90.00
#
_symmetry.space_group_name_H-M   'P 1'
#
loop_
_entity.id
_entity.type
_entity.pdbx_description
1 polymer ?
#
loop_
_entity_poly.entity_id
_entity_poly.type
_entity_poly.pdbx_seq_one_letter_code
_entity_poly.pdbx_strand_id
1 'polypeptide(L)'
;HIRETSRRLWIPGRDIVVDEAMSRYQGRSKDILKIPGKPIDRGYKIWVLADQGFFYDWVFHRKGTKKNDPDRGKLGLWKVL
;
A
#
# COMPACT_ATOMS: atom_id res chain seq x y z
N HIS A 1 10.40 13.16 6.13
CA HIS A 1 10.36 13.34 7.60
C HIS A 1 9.82 12.10 8.32
N ILE A 2 8.52 11.78 8.33
CA ILE A 2 7.98 10.67 9.15
C ILE A 2 8.63 9.30 8.83
N ARG A 3 8.74 8.94 7.54
CA ARG A 3 9.38 7.68 7.11
C ARG A 3 10.84 7.59 7.57
N GLU A 4 11.57 8.70 7.45
CA GLU A 4 12.96 8.79 7.88
C GLU A 4 13.09 8.59 9.40
N THR A 5 12.19 9.20 10.18
CA THR A 5 12.11 8.97 11.63
C THR A 5 11.81 7.50 11.95
N SER A 6 10.85 6.87 11.26
CA SER A 6 10.53 5.45 11.48
C SER A 6 11.75 4.55 11.31
N ARG A 7 12.53 4.79 10.24
CA ARG A 7 13.75 4.04 9.93
C ARG A 7 14.88 4.25 10.94
N ARG A 8 14.88 5.35 11.68
CA ARG A 8 15.85 5.63 12.76
C ARG A 8 15.45 5.00 14.09
N LEU A 9 14.17 4.72 14.29
CA LEU A 9 13.63 4.16 15.54
C LEU A 9 13.68 2.63 15.59
N TRP A 10 13.92 1.96 14.46
CA TRP A 10 13.92 0.50 14.37
C TRP A 10 15.09 -0.03 13.53
N ILE A 11 15.75 -1.08 14.01
CA ILE A 11 16.76 -1.84 13.27
C ILE A 11 16.10 -3.13 12.83
N PRO A 12 15.80 -3.33 11.54
CA PRO A 12 15.13 -4.54 11.07
C PRO A 12 15.94 -5.81 11.33
N GLY A 13 15.24 -6.88 11.70
CA GLY A 13 15.80 -8.23 11.79
C GLY A 13 15.96 -8.89 10.41
N ARG A 14 16.19 -10.22 10.43
CA ARG A 14 16.35 -11.02 9.20
C ARG A 14 15.05 -11.13 8.40
N ASP A 15 13.93 -11.28 9.09
CA ASP A 15 12.66 -11.69 8.49
C ASP A 15 11.74 -10.48 8.36
N ILE A 16 11.88 -9.77 7.24
CA ILE A 16 11.06 -8.61 6.88
C ILE A 16 9.94 -9.01 5.91
N VAL A 17 8.81 -8.31 5.96
CA VAL A 17 7.63 -8.60 5.13
C VAL A 17 7.19 -7.34 4.37
N VAL A 18 6.84 -7.52 3.09
CA VAL A 18 6.16 -6.50 2.29
C VAL A 18 4.71 -6.91 2.09
N ASP A 19 3.78 -6.04 2.47
CA ASP A 19 2.34 -6.30 2.28
C ASP A 19 1.54 -5.00 2.02
N GLU A 20 0.26 -5.17 1.70
CA GLU A 20 -0.71 -4.11 1.43
C GLU A 20 -1.47 -3.71 2.70
N ALA A 21 -1.36 -2.44 3.07
CA ALA A 21 -2.19 -1.79 4.09
C ALA A 21 -3.24 -0.85 3.47
N MET A 22 -4.35 -0.66 4.18
CA MET A 22 -5.45 0.21 3.76
C MET A 22 -5.72 1.28 4.80
N SER A 23 -5.73 2.55 4.38
CA SER A 23 -6.17 3.68 5.21
C SER A 23 -7.49 4.24 4.71
N ARG A 24 -8.54 4.17 5.54
CA ARG A 24 -9.91 4.56 5.17
C ARG A 24 -9.96 6.04 4.77
N TYR A 25 -10.61 6.33 3.64
CA TYR A 25 -10.86 7.70 3.21
C TYR A 25 -12.11 7.79 2.33
N GLN A 26 -12.99 8.76 2.62
CA GLN A 26 -14.29 8.90 1.96
C GLN A 26 -14.42 10.13 1.05
N GLY A 27 -13.45 11.04 1.07
CA GLY A 27 -13.45 12.25 0.25
C GLY A 27 -13.19 12.00 -1.24
N ARG A 28 -13.09 13.10 -2.01
CA ARG A 28 -12.79 13.06 -3.45
C ARG A 28 -11.28 13.18 -3.67
N SER A 29 -10.62 12.03 -3.82
CA SER A 29 -9.22 11.93 -4.23
C SER A 29 -9.12 11.07 -5.48
N LYS A 30 -8.15 11.38 -6.37
CA LYS A 30 -7.91 10.57 -7.57
C LYS A 30 -7.16 9.26 -7.25
N ASP A 31 -6.48 9.21 -6.10
CA ASP A 31 -5.61 8.11 -5.71
C ASP A 31 -6.28 7.09 -4.77
N ILE A 32 -7.52 7.31 -4.34
CA ILE A 32 -8.26 6.32 -3.55
C ILE A 32 -8.71 5.15 -4.42
N LEU A 33 -8.72 3.96 -3.81
CA LEU A 33 -9.16 2.72 -4.42
C LEU A 33 -10.35 2.14 -3.66
N LYS A 34 -11.15 1.35 -4.38
CA LYS A 34 -12.10 0.41 -3.80
C LYS A 34 -11.56 -1.00 -4.01
N ILE A 35 -11.28 -1.72 -2.92
CA ILE A 35 -10.77 -3.10 -2.91
C ILE A 35 -11.78 -3.97 -2.16
N PRO A 36 -12.68 -4.67 -2.87
CA PRO A 36 -13.68 -5.53 -2.25
C PRO A 36 -13.05 -6.62 -1.36
N GLY A 37 -13.74 -6.98 -0.27
CA GLY A 37 -13.33 -8.08 0.63
C GLY A 37 -12.34 -7.69 1.73
N LYS A 38 -11.76 -6.48 1.71
CA LYS A 38 -10.96 -5.95 2.82
C LYS A 38 -11.89 -5.32 3.89
N PRO A 39 -11.54 -5.38 5.19
CA PRO A 39 -12.30 -4.70 6.26
C PRO A 39 -12.45 -3.19 6.02
N ILE A 40 -11.44 -2.58 5.39
CA ILE A 40 -11.49 -1.24 4.84
C ILE A 40 -11.48 -1.38 3.32
N ASP A 41 -12.67 -1.37 2.72
CA ASP A 41 -12.86 -1.60 1.29
C ASP A 41 -12.62 -0.34 0.45
N ARG A 42 -12.58 0.86 1.06
CA ARG A 42 -12.38 2.13 0.36
C ARG A 42 -11.40 3.05 1.09
N GLY A 43 -10.34 3.45 0.39
CA GLY A 43 -9.30 4.29 0.96
C GLY A 43 -8.01 4.36 0.16
N TYR A 44 -6.94 4.81 0.79
CA TYR A 44 -5.59 4.76 0.22
C TYR A 44 -4.99 3.38 0.42
N LYS A 45 -4.51 2.79 -0.67
CA LYS A 45 -3.65 1.60 -0.62
C LYS A 45 -2.22 2.04 -0.36
N ILE A 46 -1.55 1.37 0.58
CA ILE A 46 -0.19 1.66 1.00
C ILE A 46 0.59 0.35 0.92
N TRP A 47 1.75 0.38 0.26
CA TRP A 47 2.72 -0.71 0.36
C TRP A 47 3.59 -0.47 1.58
N VAL A 48 3.65 -1.45 2.46
CA VAL A 48 4.36 -1.35 3.73
C VAL A 48 5.46 -2.39 3.77
N LEU A 49 6.66 -1.96 4.17
CA LEU A 49 7.73 -2.82 4.63
C LEU A 49 7.66 -2.86 6.15
N ALA A 50 7.38 -4.04 6.71
CA ALA A 50 7.20 -4.24 8.13
C ALA A 50 8.12 -5.34 8.68
N ASP A 51 8.43 -5.24 9.97
CA ASP A 51 9.18 -6.21 10.73
C ASP A 51 8.56 -6.32 12.12
N GLN A 52 8.19 -7.53 12.55
CA GLN A 52 7.56 -7.80 13.85
C GLN A 52 6.40 -6.85 14.22
N GLY A 53 5.59 -6.44 13.23
CA GLY A 53 4.47 -5.51 13.41
C GLY A 53 4.86 -4.02 13.41
N PHE A 54 6.15 -3.69 13.34
CA PHE A 54 6.64 -2.33 13.17
C PHE A 54 6.68 -1.93 11.70
N PHE A 55 6.18 -0.74 11.37
CA PHE A 55 6.18 -0.22 10.00
C PHE A 55 7.51 0.50 9.74
N TYR A 56 8.48 -0.23 9.22
CA TYR A 56 9.82 0.32 8.95
C TYR A 56 9.77 1.38 7.84
N ASP A 57 9.09 1.10 6.73
CA ASP A 57 8.95 2.05 5.62
C ASP A 57 7.65 1.82 4.83
N TRP A 58 7.19 2.81 4.05
CA TRP A 58 5.98 2.68 3.22
C TRP A 58 5.92 3.66 2.04
N VAL A 59 5.16 3.28 1.01
CA VAL A 59 4.82 4.16 -0.12
C VAL A 59 3.34 4.08 -0.47
N PHE A 60 2.74 5.21 -0.81
CA PHE A 60 1.37 5.25 -1.28
C PHE A 60 1.28 4.65 -2.69
N HIS A 61 0.29 3.79 -2.90
CA HIS A 61 -0.08 3.40 -4.25
C HIS A 61 -0.64 4.63 -4.97
N ARG A 62 0.00 4.99 -6.08
CA ARG A 62 -0.54 5.99 -7.00
C ARG A 62 -1.44 5.27 -8.00
N LYS A 63 -2.67 5.73 -8.20
CA LYS A 63 -3.56 5.10 -9.19
C LYS A 63 -3.06 5.41 -10.61
N GLY A 64 -3.11 4.42 -11.49
CA GLY A 64 -2.80 4.63 -12.92
C GLY A 64 -3.87 5.52 -13.57
N THR A 65 -3.46 6.38 -14.50
CA THR A 65 -4.40 7.24 -15.27
C THR A 65 -4.98 6.53 -16.49
N LYS A 66 -4.27 5.51 -17.00
CA LYS A 66 -4.67 4.70 -18.15
C LYS A 66 -4.96 3.26 -17.71
N LYS A 67 -6.00 2.66 -18.29
CA LYS A 67 -6.25 1.22 -18.18
C LYS A 67 -5.18 0.52 -19.04
N ASN A 68 -4.44 -0.44 -18.47
CA ASN A 68 -3.31 -1.13 -19.12
C ASN A 68 -2.14 -0.20 -19.52
N ASP A 69 -1.77 0.72 -18.64
CA ASP A 69 -0.55 1.52 -18.79
C ASP A 69 0.68 0.59 -18.95
N PRO A 70 1.36 0.53 -20.10
CA PRO A 70 2.42 -0.44 -20.36
C PRO A 70 3.65 -0.26 -19.46
N ASP A 71 3.84 0.95 -18.92
CA ASP A 71 4.95 1.29 -18.00
C ASP A 71 4.68 0.80 -16.57
N ARG A 72 3.44 0.41 -16.27
CA ARG A 72 3.05 -0.21 -15.00
C ARG A 72 2.63 -1.64 -15.31
N GLY A 73 3.43 -2.62 -14.90
CA GLY A 73 3.14 -4.04 -15.09
C GLY A 73 1.65 -4.36 -14.91
N LYS A 74 1.08 -5.17 -15.82
CA LYS A 74 -0.37 -5.42 -15.94
C LYS A 74 -1.00 -5.48 -14.55
N LEU A 75 -2.02 -4.64 -14.28
CA LEU A 75 -2.87 -4.80 -13.10
C LEU A 75 -3.34 -6.26 -13.10
N GLY A 76 -2.82 -7.04 -12.15
CA GLY A 76 -3.05 -8.48 -12.11
C GLY A 76 -4.54 -8.79 -12.19
N LEU A 77 -4.88 -9.88 -12.88
CA LEU A 77 -6.21 -10.45 -12.93
C LEU A 77 -6.56 -11.00 -11.54
N TRP A 78 -6.89 -10.12 -10.59
CA TRP A 78 -7.51 -10.54 -9.33
C TRP A 78 -8.94 -10.96 -9.63
N LYS A 79 -9.12 -12.21 -10.10
CA LYS A 79 -10.38 -12.92 -9.93
C LYS A 79 -10.39 -13.39 -8.48
N VAL A 80 -11.33 -12.85 -7.70
CA VAL A 80 -11.71 -13.42 -6.41
C VAL A 80 -12.23 -14.83 -6.72
N LEU A 81 -11.53 -15.85 -6.23
CA LEU A 81 -12.04 -17.22 -6.13
C LEU A 81 -13.01 -17.28 -4.95
#